data_AF-O49203-F1
#
_entry.id   AF-O49203-F1
#
_cell.length_a   1.000
_cell.length_b   1.000
_cell.length_c   1.000
_cell.angle_alpha   90.00
_cell.angle_beta   90.00
_cell.angle_gamma   90.00
#
_symmetry.space_group_name_H-M   'P 1'
#
loop_
_entity.id
_entity.type
_entity.pdbx_description
1 polymer ?
#
loop_
_entity_poly.entity_id
_entity_poly.type
_entity_poly.pdbx_seq_one_letter_code
_entity_poly.pdbx_strand_id
1 'polypeptide(L)'
;MSSQICRSASKAAKSLLSSAKNARFFSEGRAIGAAAAVSASGKIPLYASNFARSSGSGVASKSWITGLLALPAAAYMIQDQEVLAAEMERTFIAIKPDGVQRGLISEIISRFERKGFKLVGIKVIVPSKDFAQKHYHDLKERPFFNGLCDFLSSGPVIAMVWEGDGVIRYGRKLIGATDPQKSEPGTIRGDLAVTVGRNIIHGSDGPETAKDEISLWFKPQELVSYTSNSEKWLYGDN
;
A
#
# COMPACT_ATOMS: atom_id res chain seq x y z
N MET A 1 23.14 -26.94 12.98
CA MET A 1 22.88 -28.06 12.03
C MET A 1 21.37 -28.09 11.78
N SER A 2 20.97 -28.01 10.50
CA SER A 2 19.58 -27.93 9.98
C SER A 2 18.71 -26.73 10.37
N SER A 3 18.90 -25.59 9.67
CA SER A 3 17.77 -24.71 9.27
C SER A 3 18.09 -23.73 8.13
N GLN A 4 19.32 -23.70 7.59
CA GLN A 4 19.70 -22.75 6.51
C GLN A 4 19.17 -23.10 5.09
N ILE A 5 18.42 -24.18 4.90
CA ILE A 5 18.12 -24.69 3.54
C ILE A 5 16.89 -24.02 2.90
N CYS A 6 15.99 -23.37 3.64
CA CYS A 6 14.80 -22.74 3.03
C CYS A 6 14.99 -21.33 2.46
N ARG A 7 16.19 -20.72 2.54
CA ARG A 7 16.41 -19.35 2.01
C ARG A 7 16.88 -19.28 0.55
N SER A 8 17.21 -20.39 -0.10
CA SER A 8 17.82 -20.34 -1.45
C SER A 8 16.83 -20.49 -2.61
N ALA A 9 15.65 -21.08 -2.39
CA ALA A 9 14.72 -21.38 -3.49
C ALA A 9 13.93 -20.16 -4.02
N SER A 10 13.74 -19.10 -3.21
CA SER A 10 12.93 -17.93 -3.61
C SER A 10 13.69 -16.91 -4.49
N LYS A 11 15.03 -16.94 -4.50
CA LYS A 11 15.82 -15.96 -5.29
C LYS A 11 15.97 -16.31 -6.77
N ALA A 12 15.82 -17.58 -7.16
CA ALA A 12 16.00 -17.98 -8.56
C ALA A 12 14.81 -17.63 -9.47
N ALA A 13 13.59 -17.48 -8.94
CA ALA A 13 12.42 -17.17 -9.76
C ALA A 13 12.30 -15.67 -10.14
N LYS A 14 12.99 -14.76 -9.44
CA LYS A 14 12.89 -13.32 -9.70
C LYS A 14 13.88 -12.79 -10.76
N SER A 15 14.94 -13.53 -11.13
CA SER A 15 15.93 -13.01 -12.10
C SER A 15 15.54 -13.23 -13.58
N LEU A 16 14.59 -14.12 -13.88
CA LEU A 16 14.18 -14.36 -15.27
C LEU A 16 13.12 -13.38 -15.77
N LEU A 17 12.40 -12.70 -14.87
CA LEU A 17 11.36 -11.73 -15.24
C LEU A 17 11.86 -10.29 -15.35
N SER A 18 13.05 -9.95 -14.83
CA SER A 18 13.57 -8.58 -14.92
C SER A 18 14.25 -8.25 -16.25
N SER A 19 14.55 -9.24 -17.10
CA SER A 19 15.28 -8.99 -18.36
C SER A 19 14.40 -8.61 -19.56
N ALA A 20 13.08 -8.56 -19.41
CA ALA A 20 12.15 -8.31 -20.53
C ALA A 20 11.58 -6.89 -20.61
N LYS A 21 11.93 -5.97 -19.69
CA LYS A 21 11.32 -4.63 -19.63
C LYS A 21 11.98 -3.55 -20.52
N ASN A 22 12.98 -3.89 -21.33
CA ASN A 22 13.59 -2.97 -22.31
C ASN A 22 13.43 -3.49 -23.74
N ALA A 23 12.23 -3.40 -24.32
CA ALA A 23 12.00 -3.35 -25.78
C ALA A 23 10.49 -3.36 -26.04
N ARG A 24 9.91 -2.21 -26.43
CA ARG A 24 8.62 -2.18 -27.12
C ARG A 24 8.73 -1.20 -28.28
N PHE A 25 9.09 -1.73 -29.44
CA PHE A 25 8.78 -1.18 -30.75
C PHE A 25 8.28 -2.35 -31.61
N PHE A 26 7.02 -2.24 -32.03
CA PHE A 26 6.35 -2.83 -33.19
C PHE A 26 6.41 -4.34 -33.50
N SER A 27 5.29 -4.76 -34.09
CA SER A 27 5.01 -5.99 -34.84
C SER A 27 4.48 -7.20 -34.06
N GLU A 28 3.19 -7.42 -34.31
CA GLU A 28 2.52 -8.69 -34.56
C GLU A 28 3.38 -9.96 -34.48
N GLY A 29 2.85 -10.97 -33.77
CA GLY A 29 3.13 -12.36 -34.12
C GLY A 29 3.62 -13.24 -32.98
N ARG A 30 2.73 -14.16 -32.60
CA ARG A 30 2.99 -15.49 -32.02
C ARG A 30 3.62 -15.56 -30.63
N ALA A 31 2.80 -16.05 -29.70
CA ALA A 31 3.23 -16.65 -28.45
C ALA A 31 4.12 -17.89 -28.72
N ILE A 32 5.22 -18.00 -27.97
CA ILE A 32 5.95 -19.25 -27.77
C ILE A 32 6.02 -19.48 -26.27
N GLY A 33 5.19 -20.41 -25.78
CA GLY A 33 5.25 -20.89 -24.40
C GLY A 33 6.40 -21.86 -24.22
N ALA A 34 7.37 -21.53 -23.37
CA ALA A 34 8.42 -22.45 -22.96
C ALA A 34 7.94 -23.23 -21.72
N ALA A 35 7.53 -24.49 -21.92
CA ALA A 35 7.29 -25.43 -20.83
C ALA A 35 8.62 -26.07 -20.43
N ALA A 36 9.13 -25.72 -19.24
CA ALA A 36 10.27 -26.41 -18.64
C ALA A 36 9.78 -27.72 -17.98
N ALA A 37 10.03 -28.85 -18.65
CA ALA A 37 9.87 -30.17 -18.04
C ALA A 37 11.05 -30.45 -17.11
N VAL A 38 10.81 -30.44 -15.80
CA VAL A 38 11.80 -30.89 -14.80
C VAL A 38 11.62 -32.40 -14.61
N SER A 39 12.50 -33.19 -15.20
CA SER A 39 12.63 -34.62 -14.92
C SER A 39 13.28 -34.82 -13.56
N ALA A 40 12.48 -35.18 -12.54
CA ALA A 40 12.98 -35.60 -11.24
C ALA A 40 13.20 -37.12 -11.24
N SER A 41 14.45 -37.54 -11.41
CA SER A 41 14.89 -38.92 -11.23
C SER A 41 15.03 -39.22 -9.73
N GLY A 42 13.93 -39.58 -9.06
CA GLY A 42 13.91 -39.92 -7.62
C GLY A 42 13.40 -41.34 -7.38
N LYS A 43 14.19 -42.15 -6.68
CA LYS A 43 13.90 -43.56 -6.35
C LYS A 43 12.60 -43.69 -5.53
N ILE A 44 11.70 -44.58 -5.98
CA ILE A 44 10.44 -44.96 -5.31
C ILE A 44 10.71 -46.13 -4.33
N PRO A 45 10.12 -46.14 -3.12
CA PRO A 45 9.84 -47.38 -2.38
C PRO A 45 8.41 -47.85 -2.68
N LEU A 46 8.30 -49.07 -3.22
CA LEU A 46 7.06 -49.81 -3.44
C LEU A 46 6.48 -50.29 -2.10
N TYR A 47 5.18 -50.07 -1.88
CA TYR A 47 4.36 -50.86 -0.96
C TYR A 47 3.21 -51.48 -1.76
N ALA A 48 3.19 -52.81 -1.84
CA ALA A 48 2.16 -53.61 -2.49
C ALA A 48 1.59 -54.63 -1.49
N SER A 49 0.27 -54.77 -1.48
CA SER A 49 -0.55 -55.92 -1.08
C SER A 49 -1.98 -55.41 -0.88
N ASN A 50 -3.07 -56.13 -1.09
CA ASN A 50 -3.48 -57.37 -1.76
C ASN A 50 -4.99 -57.42 -1.48
N PHE A 51 -5.88 -57.64 -2.45
CA PHE A 51 -7.22 -58.25 -2.31
C PHE A 51 -7.87 -58.19 -3.72
N ALA A 52 -7.74 -59.24 -4.55
CA ALA A 52 -8.65 -60.40 -4.71
C ALA A 52 -10.07 -59.99 -5.17
N ARG A 53 -10.81 -60.67 -6.07
CA ARG A 53 -10.62 -61.71 -7.10
C ARG A 53 -12.03 -61.94 -7.69
N SER A 54 -12.32 -61.66 -8.97
CA SER A 54 -13.37 -62.35 -9.78
C SER A 54 -13.26 -61.85 -11.24
N SER A 55 -12.81 -62.70 -12.17
CA SER A 55 -13.58 -63.52 -13.13
C SER A 55 -14.14 -62.75 -14.33
N GLY A 56 -13.62 -63.04 -15.53
CA GLY A 56 -14.21 -62.63 -16.81
C GLY A 56 -13.18 -62.43 -17.91
N SER A 57 -13.04 -63.40 -18.82
CA SER A 57 -12.09 -63.42 -19.93
C SER A 57 -12.56 -62.59 -21.12
N GLY A 58 -11.63 -61.99 -21.88
CA GLY A 58 -11.85 -61.74 -23.32
C GLY A 58 -11.36 -60.41 -23.88
N VAL A 59 -10.12 -60.42 -24.37
CA VAL A 59 -9.66 -59.79 -25.63
C VAL A 59 -9.54 -58.25 -25.74
N ALA A 60 -8.37 -57.85 -26.28
CA ALA A 60 -8.02 -56.64 -27.04
C ALA A 60 -7.55 -55.35 -26.33
N SER A 61 -6.22 -55.29 -26.13
CA SER A 61 -5.28 -54.32 -26.73
C SER A 61 -5.59 -52.80 -26.78
N LYS A 62 -4.75 -52.05 -26.03
CA LYS A 62 -4.11 -50.75 -26.32
C LYS A 62 -4.98 -49.49 -26.46
N SER A 63 -4.95 -48.64 -25.43
CA SER A 63 -4.86 -47.18 -25.57
C SER A 63 -4.44 -46.57 -24.23
N TRP A 64 -3.33 -45.83 -24.21
CA TRP A 64 -2.82 -45.06 -23.06
C TRP A 64 -3.04 -43.56 -23.29
N ILE A 65 -2.99 -42.80 -22.20
CA ILE A 65 -2.73 -41.35 -22.09
C ILE A 65 -3.93 -40.40 -22.29
N THR A 66 -4.53 -39.99 -21.17
CA THR A 66 -4.89 -38.58 -20.94
C THR A 66 -4.65 -38.26 -19.46
N GLY A 67 -3.49 -37.70 -19.15
CA GLY A 67 -3.15 -37.15 -17.84
C GLY A 67 -2.41 -35.83 -18.03
N LEU A 68 -2.72 -34.88 -17.14
CA LEU A 68 -2.06 -33.57 -16.97
C LEU A 68 -2.19 -32.56 -18.12
N LEU A 69 -3.20 -31.68 -18.07
CA LEU A 69 -3.08 -30.32 -18.62
C LEU A 69 -3.95 -29.25 -17.93
N ALA A 70 -4.65 -29.54 -16.82
CA ALA A 70 -5.60 -28.60 -16.21
C ALA A 70 -4.99 -27.61 -15.18
N LEU A 71 -3.67 -27.64 -14.94
CA LEU A 71 -3.04 -26.82 -13.88
C LEU A 71 -2.47 -25.42 -14.26
N PRO A 72 -2.42 -24.92 -15.51
CA PRO A 72 -1.89 -23.57 -15.76
C PRO A 72 -2.85 -22.43 -15.41
N ALA A 73 -4.17 -22.62 -15.55
CA ALA A 73 -5.12 -21.51 -15.44
C ALA A 73 -5.26 -20.97 -14.01
N ALA A 74 -5.30 -21.85 -13.01
CA ALA A 74 -5.38 -21.44 -11.62
C ALA A 74 -4.11 -20.68 -11.16
N ALA A 75 -2.93 -21.08 -11.64
CA ALA A 75 -1.68 -20.38 -11.31
C ALA A 75 -1.66 -18.96 -11.91
N TYR A 76 -2.17 -18.77 -13.13
CA TYR A 76 -2.29 -17.44 -13.73
C TYR A 76 -3.31 -16.56 -13.00
N MET A 77 -4.46 -17.11 -12.59
CA MET A 77 -5.48 -16.32 -11.87
C MET A 77 -5.03 -15.90 -10.46
N ILE A 78 -4.20 -16.71 -9.79
CA ILE A 78 -3.61 -16.34 -8.48
C ILE A 78 -2.60 -15.20 -8.66
N GLN A 79 -1.91 -15.15 -9.79
CA GLN A 79 -0.84 -14.19 -10.02
C GLN A 79 -1.37 -12.79 -10.34
N ASP A 80 -2.51 -12.67 -11.04
CA ASP A 80 -3.14 -11.37 -11.30
C ASP A 80 -3.71 -10.74 -10.01
N GLN A 81 -4.13 -11.56 -9.04
CA GLN A 81 -4.66 -11.04 -7.77
C GLN A 81 -3.58 -10.55 -6.81
N GLU A 82 -2.36 -11.13 -6.84
CA GLU A 82 -1.23 -10.66 -6.02
C GLU A 82 -0.51 -9.45 -6.62
N VAL A 83 -0.54 -9.25 -7.96
CA VAL A 83 0.12 -8.10 -8.60
C VAL A 83 -0.71 -6.81 -8.47
N LEU A 84 -2.02 -6.91 -8.23
CA LEU A 84 -2.89 -5.78 -7.89
C LEU A 84 -2.83 -5.37 -6.41
N ALA A 85 -2.16 -6.15 -5.55
CA ALA A 85 -1.99 -5.83 -4.14
C ALA A 85 -0.68 -5.07 -3.87
N ALA A 86 -0.28 -4.15 -4.76
CA ALA A 86 0.59 -3.08 -4.32
C ALA A 86 -0.22 -2.22 -3.36
N GLU A 87 0.09 -2.29 -2.06
CA GLU A 87 -0.60 -1.46 -1.05
C GLU A 87 -0.56 0.01 -1.50
N MET A 88 -1.73 0.61 -1.64
CA MET A 88 -1.88 2.00 -2.07
C MET A 88 -1.11 2.91 -1.09
N GLU A 89 -0.49 3.96 -1.62
CA GLU A 89 0.28 4.92 -0.81
C GLU A 89 -0.61 5.54 0.28
N ARG A 90 -0.05 5.75 1.47
CA ARG A 90 -0.71 6.41 2.60
C ARG A 90 0.09 7.63 3.07
N THR A 91 -0.61 8.67 3.51
CA THR A 91 -0.01 9.86 4.12
C THR A 91 -0.66 10.17 5.46
N PHE A 92 0.12 10.71 6.40
CA PHE A 92 -0.42 11.30 7.62
C PHE A 92 -0.83 12.76 7.35
N ILE A 93 -2.02 13.13 7.83
CA ILE A 93 -2.55 14.50 7.80
C ILE A 93 -3.06 14.84 9.20
N ALA A 94 -2.73 16.02 9.72
CA ALA A 94 -3.27 16.48 11.01
C ALA A 94 -3.82 17.90 10.92
N ILE A 95 -5.06 18.09 11.39
CA ILE A 95 -5.64 19.41 11.61
C ILE A 95 -5.15 19.90 12.96
N LYS A 96 -4.34 20.96 12.95
CA LYS A 96 -3.71 21.56 14.14
C LYS A 96 -4.76 22.24 15.03
N PRO A 97 -4.44 22.58 16.28
CA PRO A 97 -5.42 23.15 17.22
C PRO A 97 -6.14 24.40 16.70
N ASP A 98 -5.45 25.26 15.96
CA ASP A 98 -6.05 26.44 15.31
C ASP A 98 -7.07 26.07 14.23
N GLY A 99 -6.84 25.01 13.45
CA GLY A 99 -7.81 24.51 12.47
C GLY A 99 -9.07 23.95 13.13
N VAL A 100 -8.91 23.23 14.24
CA VAL A 100 -10.02 22.68 15.03
C VAL A 100 -10.84 23.79 15.68
N GLN A 101 -10.18 24.73 16.37
CA GLN A 101 -10.84 25.83 17.06
C GLN A 101 -11.56 26.80 16.11
N ARG A 102 -11.19 26.81 14.83
CA ARG A 102 -11.86 27.59 13.78
C ARG A 102 -12.97 26.84 13.04
N GLY A 103 -13.31 25.61 13.45
CA GLY A 103 -14.39 24.84 12.85
C GLY A 103 -14.09 24.38 11.41
N LEU A 104 -12.82 24.19 11.04
CA LEU A 104 -12.41 23.87 9.67
C LEU A 104 -12.33 22.36 9.37
N ILE A 105 -12.83 21.52 10.29
CA ILE A 105 -12.71 20.06 10.19
C ILE A 105 -13.39 19.52 8.93
N SER A 106 -14.67 19.85 8.72
CA SER A 106 -15.44 19.39 7.58
C SER A 106 -14.87 19.91 6.26
N GLU A 107 -14.51 21.20 6.22
CA GLU A 107 -13.91 21.82 5.04
C GLU A 107 -12.63 21.08 4.62
N ILE A 108 -11.70 20.83 5.55
CA ILE A 108 -10.44 20.13 5.27
C ILE A 108 -10.71 18.69 4.82
N ILE A 109 -11.51 17.92 5.56
CA ILE A 109 -11.84 16.53 5.20
C ILE A 109 -12.47 16.46 3.81
N SER A 110 -13.41 17.36 3.51
CA SER A 110 -14.10 17.39 2.21
C SER A 110 -13.13 17.58 1.04
N ARG A 111 -12.02 18.29 1.22
CA ARG A 111 -11.04 18.51 0.15
C ARG A 111 -10.28 17.24 -0.22
N PHE A 112 -9.96 16.39 0.75
CA PHE A 112 -9.33 15.09 0.51
C PHE A 112 -10.34 14.07 -0.04
N GLU A 113 -11.55 14.04 0.53
CA GLU A 113 -12.63 13.16 0.10
C GLU A 113 -13.05 13.44 -1.34
N ARG A 114 -13.35 14.70 -1.69
CA ARG A 114 -13.75 15.09 -3.06
C ARG A 114 -12.65 14.90 -4.11
N LYS A 115 -11.39 14.77 -3.67
CA LYS A 115 -10.26 14.46 -4.56
C LYS A 115 -10.25 12.97 -4.94
N GLY A 116 -10.92 12.11 -4.18
CA GLY A 116 -10.99 10.66 -4.37
C GLY A 116 -10.08 9.86 -3.42
N PHE A 117 -9.42 10.52 -2.45
CA PHE A 117 -8.62 9.81 -1.46
C PHE A 117 -9.50 9.11 -0.42
N LYS A 118 -9.04 7.95 0.06
CA LYS A 118 -9.78 7.09 0.98
C LYS A 118 -9.33 7.34 2.41
N LEU A 119 -10.26 7.61 3.32
CA LEU A 119 -9.95 7.80 4.74
C LEU A 119 -9.79 6.43 5.42
N VAL A 120 -8.57 6.09 5.86
CA VAL A 120 -8.26 4.77 6.45
C VAL A 120 -7.95 4.84 7.94
N GLY A 121 -7.92 6.03 8.53
CA GLY A 121 -7.79 6.24 9.97
C GLY A 121 -8.15 7.67 10.33
N ILE A 122 -8.86 7.87 11.44
CA ILE A 122 -9.20 9.19 11.97
C ILE A 122 -9.36 9.12 13.49
N LYS A 123 -8.85 10.14 14.21
CA LYS A 123 -9.15 10.34 15.63
C LYS A 123 -8.97 11.78 16.07
N VAL A 124 -9.67 12.15 17.14
CA VAL A 124 -9.44 13.38 17.89
C VAL A 124 -8.59 13.07 19.12
N ILE A 125 -7.54 13.86 19.34
CA ILE A 125 -6.64 13.71 20.49
C ILE A 125 -6.11 15.07 20.92
N VAL A 126 -5.82 15.24 22.21
CA VAL A 126 -4.98 16.34 22.71
C VAL A 126 -3.58 15.75 22.92
N PRO A 127 -2.60 16.00 22.03
CA PRO A 127 -1.27 15.43 22.18
C PRO A 127 -0.58 15.97 23.43
N SER A 128 0.18 15.12 24.14
CA SER A 128 1.07 15.62 25.19
C SER A 128 2.25 16.38 24.57
N LYS A 129 2.89 17.25 25.36
CA LYS A 129 4.11 17.95 24.91
C LYS A 129 5.24 16.97 24.54
N ASP A 130 5.41 15.89 25.31
CA ASP A 130 6.37 14.81 24.99
C ASP A 130 6.06 14.14 23.65
N PHE A 131 4.78 13.89 23.37
CA PHE A 131 4.35 13.35 22.09
C PHE A 131 4.63 14.32 20.93
N ALA A 132 4.37 15.63 21.14
CA ALA A 132 4.69 16.66 20.15
C ALA A 132 6.20 16.75 19.87
N GLN A 133 7.05 16.57 20.89
CA GLN A 133 8.51 16.53 20.73
C GLN A 133 8.97 15.33 19.90
N LYS A 134 8.34 14.15 20.08
CA LYS A 134 8.60 12.96 19.25
C LYS A 134 8.21 13.20 17.79
N HIS A 135 7.06 13.83 17.56
CA HIS A 135 6.61 14.15 16.20
C HIS A 135 7.55 15.11 15.48
N TYR A 136 8.00 16.18 16.15
CA TYR A 136 8.90 17.18 15.57
C TYR A 136 10.39 16.90 15.84
N HIS A 137 10.79 15.66 16.08
CA HIS A 137 12.14 15.32 16.52
C HIS A 137 13.25 15.84 15.60
N ASP A 138 13.02 15.88 14.28
CA ASP A 138 13.94 16.44 13.28
C ASP A 138 14.19 17.95 13.44
N LEU A 139 13.31 18.65 14.15
CA LEU A 139 13.37 20.09 14.37
C LEU A 139 13.91 20.46 15.76
N LYS A 140 14.40 19.50 16.56
CA LYS A 140 14.83 19.71 17.95
C LYS A 140 15.85 20.84 18.15
N GLU A 141 16.74 21.05 17.19
CA GLU A 141 17.79 22.09 17.23
C GLU A 141 17.30 23.47 16.72
N ARG A 142 16.04 23.59 16.28
CA ARG A 142 15.49 24.83 15.74
C ARG A 142 14.99 25.72 16.88
N PRO A 143 15.20 27.05 16.81
CA PRO A 143 14.82 27.97 17.90
C PRO A 143 13.32 27.99 18.20
N PHE A 144 12.48 27.61 17.23
CA PHE A 144 11.02 27.56 17.37
C PHE A 144 10.49 26.19 17.85
N PHE A 145 11.35 25.19 18.10
CA PHE A 145 10.93 23.83 18.44
C PHE A 145 10.00 23.75 19.65
N ASN A 146 10.39 24.42 20.75
CA ASN A 146 9.59 24.43 21.97
C ASN A 146 8.21 25.07 21.75
N GLY A 147 8.17 26.23 21.07
CA GLY A 147 6.91 26.90 20.75
C GLY A 147 6.01 26.07 19.84
N LEU A 148 6.59 25.28 18.93
CA LEU A 148 5.86 24.36 18.06
C LEU A 148 5.24 23.18 18.86
N CYS A 149 5.99 22.62 19.81
CA CYS A 149 5.51 21.56 20.69
C CYS A 149 4.42 22.06 21.66
N ASP A 150 4.63 23.25 22.24
CA ASP A 150 3.64 23.91 23.10
C ASP A 150 2.34 24.19 22.33
N PHE A 151 2.46 24.68 21.10
CA PHE A 151 1.29 24.93 20.26
C PHE A 151 0.55 23.64 19.87
N LEU A 152 1.25 22.58 19.45
CA LEU A 152 0.58 21.34 19.05
C LEU A 152 -0.14 20.66 20.24
N SER A 153 0.39 20.83 21.45
CA SER A 153 -0.19 20.28 22.69
C SER A 153 -1.18 21.22 23.39
N SER A 154 -1.45 22.41 22.86
CA SER A 154 -2.34 23.38 23.51
C SER A 154 -3.84 23.11 23.31
N GLY A 155 -4.21 22.07 22.55
CA GLY A 155 -5.61 21.82 22.23
C GLY A 155 -5.83 20.56 21.38
N PRO A 156 -7.10 20.29 21.01
CA PRO A 156 -7.44 19.12 20.23
C PRO A 156 -6.88 19.19 18.79
N VAL A 157 -6.43 18.05 18.30
CA VAL A 157 -5.93 17.80 16.95
C VAL A 157 -6.78 16.71 16.32
N ILE A 158 -7.11 16.84 15.04
CA ILE A 158 -7.68 15.75 14.25
C ILE A 158 -6.55 15.09 13.48
N ALA A 159 -6.16 13.89 13.91
CA ALA A 159 -5.18 13.05 13.24
C ALA A 159 -5.89 12.15 12.22
N MET A 160 -5.36 12.05 11.00
CA MET A 160 -5.93 11.27 9.92
C MET A 160 -4.86 10.53 9.12
N VAL A 161 -5.27 9.42 8.51
CA VAL A 161 -4.50 8.72 7.49
C VAL A 161 -5.36 8.61 6.23
N TRP A 162 -4.82 9.13 5.13
CA TRP A 162 -5.45 9.08 3.81
C TRP A 162 -4.67 8.15 2.89
N GLU A 163 -5.39 7.35 2.10
CA GLU A 163 -4.86 6.37 1.17
C GLU A 163 -5.24 6.73 -0.28
N GLY A 164 -4.30 6.55 -1.21
CA GLY A 164 -4.53 6.70 -2.64
C GLY A 164 -3.24 6.89 -3.44
N ASP A 165 -3.32 6.75 -4.77
CA ASP A 165 -2.14 6.92 -5.63
C ASP A 165 -1.59 8.36 -5.58
N GLY A 166 -0.29 8.48 -5.26
CA GLY A 166 0.42 9.75 -5.08
C GLY A 166 -0.17 10.66 -3.99
N VAL A 167 -0.87 10.10 -3.00
CA VAL A 167 -1.56 10.86 -1.94
C VAL A 167 -0.63 11.76 -1.13
N ILE A 168 0.64 11.37 -0.91
CA ILE A 168 1.60 12.22 -0.18
C ILE A 168 1.86 13.50 -0.98
N ARG A 169 2.25 13.34 -2.25
CA ARG A 169 2.55 14.46 -3.15
C ARG A 169 1.32 15.34 -3.40
N TYR A 170 0.17 14.73 -3.67
CA TYR A 170 -1.07 15.48 -3.88
C TYR A 170 -1.60 16.13 -2.60
N GLY A 171 -1.48 15.47 -1.45
CA GLY A 171 -1.83 16.03 -0.14
C GLY A 171 -1.03 17.30 0.14
N ARG A 172 0.28 17.29 -0.10
CA ARG A 172 1.15 18.48 0.01
C ARG A 172 0.73 19.60 -0.95
N LYS A 173 0.39 19.28 -2.20
CA LYS A 173 -0.14 20.27 -3.16
C LYS A 173 -1.46 20.87 -2.70
N LEU A 174 -2.37 20.04 -2.18
CA LEU A 174 -3.68 20.47 -1.70
C LEU A 174 -3.58 21.35 -0.46
N ILE A 175 -2.61 21.06 0.42
CA ILE A 175 -2.32 21.86 1.62
C ILE A 175 -1.81 23.27 1.26
N GLY A 176 -0.91 23.38 0.28
CA GLY A 176 -0.22 24.62 -0.06
C GLY A 176 1.14 24.78 0.63
N ALA A 177 1.80 25.91 0.39
CA ALA A 177 3.12 26.20 0.94
C ALA A 177 3.12 26.25 2.48
N THR A 178 4.28 26.10 3.12
CA THR A 178 4.40 26.18 4.60
C THR A 178 3.90 27.52 5.15
N ASP A 179 4.24 28.60 4.44
CA ASP A 179 3.76 29.95 4.68
C ASP A 179 2.45 30.20 3.92
N PRO A 180 1.32 30.47 4.61
CA PRO A 180 0.05 30.76 3.95
C PRO A 180 0.13 31.92 2.94
N GLN A 181 0.97 32.92 3.18
CA GLN A 181 1.14 34.06 2.26
C GLN A 181 1.82 33.68 0.94
N LYS A 182 2.42 32.49 0.88
CA LYS A 182 3.02 31.90 -0.34
C LYS A 182 2.20 30.74 -0.88
N SER A 183 0.99 30.53 -0.35
CA SER A 183 0.07 29.48 -0.77
C SER A 183 -0.93 30.05 -1.76
N GLU A 184 -1.07 29.41 -2.91
CA GLU A 184 -2.03 29.86 -3.94
C GLU A 184 -3.49 29.69 -3.47
N PRO A 185 -4.40 30.58 -3.88
CA PRO A 185 -5.84 30.38 -3.72
C PRO A 185 -6.29 29.01 -4.26
N GLY A 186 -7.20 28.35 -3.55
CA GLY A 186 -7.65 26.97 -3.78
C GLY A 186 -6.86 25.91 -3.00
N THR A 187 -5.69 26.24 -2.45
CA THR A 187 -5.02 25.41 -1.46
C THR A 187 -5.62 25.65 -0.07
N ILE A 188 -5.52 24.66 0.82
CA ILE A 188 -6.09 24.74 2.18
C ILE A 188 -5.52 25.96 2.93
N ARG A 189 -4.20 26.17 2.89
CA ARG A 189 -3.57 27.32 3.57
C ARG A 189 -3.83 28.64 2.87
N GLY A 190 -3.87 28.65 1.53
CA GLY A 190 -4.18 29.86 0.77
C GLY A 190 -5.58 30.39 1.07
N ASP A 191 -6.55 29.48 1.22
CA ASP A 191 -7.94 29.88 1.49
C ASP A 191 -8.21 30.14 2.98
N LEU A 192 -7.55 29.41 3.87
CA LEU A 192 -7.99 29.29 5.26
C LEU A 192 -6.93 29.72 6.29
N ALA A 193 -5.74 30.18 5.92
CA ALA A 193 -4.72 30.62 6.88
C ALA A 193 -4.04 31.94 6.46
N VAL A 194 -3.45 32.65 7.44
CA VAL A 194 -2.86 33.99 7.22
C VAL A 194 -1.36 34.04 7.59
N THR A 195 -0.95 33.34 8.65
CA THR A 195 0.42 33.42 9.18
C THR A 195 1.04 32.04 9.35
N VAL A 196 2.37 31.93 9.23
CA VAL A 196 3.09 30.65 9.27
C VAL A 196 2.90 29.87 10.59
N GLY A 197 2.76 30.59 11.72
CA GLY A 197 2.56 29.99 13.05
C GLY A 197 1.14 29.49 13.30
N ARG A 198 0.18 29.80 12.41
CA ARG A 198 -1.23 29.41 12.46
C ARG A 198 -1.69 28.91 11.08
N ASN A 199 -0.94 27.94 10.56
CA ASN A 199 -1.12 27.38 9.23
C ASN A 199 -2.00 26.12 9.20
N ILE A 200 -2.85 25.93 10.23
CA ILE A 200 -4.03 25.04 10.37
C ILE A 200 -3.87 23.53 10.16
N ILE A 201 -2.90 23.08 9.37
CA ILE A 201 -2.80 21.70 8.92
C ILE A 201 -1.33 21.27 8.76
N HIS A 202 -1.06 20.00 9.02
CA HIS A 202 0.20 19.30 8.77
C HIS A 202 -0.04 18.17 7.77
N GLY A 203 0.99 17.83 6.99
CA GLY A 203 0.98 16.64 6.15
C GLY A 203 2.41 16.19 5.84
N SER A 204 2.62 14.86 5.83
CA SER A 204 3.91 14.22 5.58
C SER A 204 4.57 14.75 4.31
N ASP A 205 5.89 14.92 4.34
CA ASP A 205 6.67 15.49 3.24
C ASP A 205 7.30 14.45 2.29
N GLY A 206 7.24 13.16 2.65
CA GLY A 206 7.76 12.06 1.87
C GLY A 206 7.29 10.69 2.37
N PRO A 207 7.60 9.61 1.63
CA PRO A 207 7.14 8.26 1.94
C PRO A 207 7.67 7.70 3.27
N GLU A 208 8.93 7.97 3.61
CA GLU A 208 9.50 7.51 4.88
C GLU A 208 8.90 8.28 6.07
N THR A 209 8.85 9.61 5.99
CA THR A 209 8.18 10.45 7.00
C THR A 209 6.72 10.06 7.19
N ALA A 210 6.00 9.71 6.11
CA ALA A 210 4.62 9.25 6.20
C ALA A 210 4.48 7.94 6.99
N LYS A 211 5.35 6.95 6.76
CA LYS A 211 5.37 5.71 7.54
C LYS A 211 5.64 5.97 9.02
N ASP A 212 6.66 6.78 9.30
CA ASP A 212 7.07 7.11 10.67
C ASP A 212 5.95 7.86 11.41
N GLU A 213 5.36 8.88 10.79
CA GLU A 213 4.24 9.65 11.36
C GLU A 213 3.00 8.76 11.56
N ILE A 214 2.62 7.94 10.59
CA ILE A 214 1.47 7.03 10.75
C ILE A 214 1.71 6.08 11.92
N SER A 215 2.90 5.49 12.03
CA SER A 215 3.25 4.57 13.12
C SER A 215 3.30 5.24 14.50
N LEU A 216 3.70 6.51 14.56
CA LEU A 216 3.73 7.29 15.79
C LEU A 216 2.31 7.64 16.26
N TRP A 217 1.44 8.02 15.33
CA TRP A 217 0.10 8.51 15.65
C TRP A 217 -0.95 7.41 15.76
N PHE A 218 -0.83 6.29 15.05
CA PHE A 218 -1.84 5.25 14.99
C PHE A 218 -1.28 3.88 15.34
N LYS A 219 -2.00 3.14 16.17
CA LYS A 219 -1.80 1.71 16.33
C LYS A 219 -2.37 0.97 15.10
N PRO A 220 -1.84 -0.20 14.71
CA PRO A 220 -2.36 -0.95 13.57
C PRO A 220 -3.86 -1.25 13.60
N GLN A 221 -4.46 -1.37 14.79
CA GLN A 221 -5.88 -1.67 14.97
C GLN A 221 -6.79 -0.43 14.75
N GLU A 222 -6.21 0.77 14.77
CA GLU A 222 -6.92 2.02 14.49
C GLU A 222 -7.01 2.32 12.98
N LEU A 223 -6.34 1.52 12.15
CA LEU A 223 -6.34 1.63 10.70
C LEU A 223 -7.28 0.59 10.10
N VAL A 224 -8.14 1.01 9.17
CA VAL A 224 -9.09 0.14 8.49
C VAL A 224 -8.64 -0.20 7.07
N SER A 225 -9.07 -1.36 6.58
CA SER A 225 -8.89 -1.78 5.19
C SER A 225 -10.25 -2.08 4.58
N TYR A 226 -10.58 -1.40 3.48
CA TYR A 226 -11.81 -1.59 2.72
C TYR A 226 -11.62 -1.10 1.29
N THR A 227 -12.39 -1.65 0.34
CA THR A 227 -12.43 -1.19 -1.05
C THR A 227 -13.53 -0.13 -1.19
N SER A 228 -13.21 1.05 -1.71
CA SER A 228 -14.25 2.07 -1.93
C SER A 228 -15.06 1.73 -3.19
N ASN A 229 -16.37 1.98 -3.18
CA ASN A 229 -17.18 1.76 -4.38
C ASN A 229 -16.78 2.70 -5.55
N SER A 230 -16.15 3.85 -5.23
CA SER A 230 -15.62 4.79 -6.21
C SER A 230 -14.28 4.35 -6.81
N GLU A 231 -13.59 3.36 -6.25
CA GLU A 231 -12.25 2.93 -6.67
C GLU A 231 -12.19 2.58 -8.16
N LYS A 232 -13.20 1.87 -8.67
CA LYS A 232 -13.34 1.49 -10.09
C LYS A 232 -13.47 2.69 -11.05
N TRP A 233 -13.99 3.82 -10.56
CA TRP A 233 -14.16 5.03 -11.37
C TRP A 233 -12.98 5.99 -11.25
N LEU A 234 -12.13 5.81 -10.22
CA LEU A 234 -10.95 6.65 -9.95
C LEU A 234 -9.67 6.06 -10.54
N TYR A 235 -9.53 4.73 -10.49
CA TYR A 235 -8.30 4.02 -10.84
C TYR A 235 -8.50 2.91 -11.87
N GLY A 236 -9.72 2.70 -12.37
CA GLY A 236 -9.99 1.70 -13.41
C GLY A 236 -9.32 2.05 -14.73
N ASP A 237 -8.93 1.01 -15.48
CA ASP A 237 -8.52 1.16 -16.87
C ASP A 237 -9.74 1.53 -17.73
N ASN A 238 -9.52 2.37 -18.75
CA ASN A 238 -10.54 2.75 -19.75
C ASN A 238 -10.74 1.67 -20.81
#